data_AF-A0A2E1VTE8-F1
#
_entry.id   AF-A0A2E1VTE8-F1
#
_cell.length_a   1.000
_cell.length_b   1.000
_cell.length_c   1.000
_cell.angle_alpha   90.00
_cell.angle_beta   90.00
_cell.angle_gamma   90.00
#
_symmetry.space_group_name_H-M   'P 1'
#
loop_
_entity.id
_entity.type
_entity.pdbx_description
1 polymer ?
#
loop_
_entity_poly.entity_id
_entity_poly.type
_entity_poly.pdbx_seq_one_letter_code
_entity_poly.pdbx_strand_id
1 'polypeptide(L)'
;MARVEKKFEEVKPDMTPMIDVTFLLLIFFIVTLKFKTLEGRLDSNLPKDMGTSNATVEEIEKVDIVIQVANPGQKVPDPKTATTSKPQGRLDHYVGRVVRVSVGTTSFNVRTDALNEDGLFTDLGRLRTALNPFLKTKDETPVTLDAREGVVYGDVIGVLDVVIDMGFVKVSFAGTQAQD
;
A
#
# COMPACT_ATOMS: atom_id res chain seq x y z
N MET A 1 84.98 -7.96 5.78
CA MET A 1 83.85 -7.77 4.85
C MET A 1 82.70 -7.16 5.64
N ALA A 2 82.35 -5.90 5.36
CA ALA A 2 81.28 -5.20 6.07
C ALA A 2 79.92 -5.49 5.41
N ARG A 3 78.93 -5.87 6.23
CA ARG A 3 77.55 -6.15 5.81
C ARG A 3 76.83 -4.84 5.52
N VAL A 4 76.42 -4.64 4.26
CA VAL A 4 75.63 -3.47 3.85
C VAL A 4 74.17 -3.70 4.23
N GLU A 5 73.64 -2.88 5.14
CA GLU A 5 72.21 -2.88 5.46
C GLU A 5 71.43 -2.12 4.38
N LYS A 6 70.53 -2.81 3.69
CA LYS A 6 69.55 -2.17 2.80
C LYS A 6 68.47 -1.51 3.66
N LYS A 7 68.47 -0.17 3.70
CA LYS A 7 67.35 0.60 4.24
C LYS A 7 66.17 0.49 3.27
N PHE A 8 65.04 -0.02 3.75
CA PHE A 8 63.78 0.00 3.01
C PHE A 8 63.29 1.43 2.95
N GLU A 9 63.13 1.95 1.73
CA GLU A 9 62.58 3.28 1.48
C GLU A 9 61.05 3.19 1.59
N GLU A 10 60.46 3.98 2.50
CA GLU A 10 59.02 4.00 2.70
C GLU A 10 58.33 4.60 1.47
N VAL A 11 57.71 3.75 0.65
CA VAL A 11 56.92 4.17 -0.50
C VAL A 11 55.61 4.76 0.01
N LYS A 12 55.48 6.09 -0.03
CA LYS A 12 54.20 6.76 0.25
C LYS A 12 53.22 6.45 -0.88
N PRO A 13 52.05 5.84 -0.60
CA PRO A 13 51.05 5.60 -1.62
C PRO A 13 50.48 6.93 -2.14
N ASP A 14 50.33 7.04 -3.46
CA ASP A 14 49.66 8.18 -4.08
C ASP A 14 48.15 8.07 -3.82
N MET A 15 47.61 9.08 -3.14
CA MET A 15 46.19 9.12 -2.76
C MET A 15 45.28 9.52 -3.92
N THR A 16 45.83 10.15 -4.95
CA THR A 16 45.09 10.67 -6.11
C THR A 16 44.25 9.59 -6.82
N PRO A 17 44.79 8.40 -7.15
CA PRO A 17 43.99 7.33 -7.75
C PRO A 17 42.95 6.73 -6.80
N MET A 18 43.18 6.74 -5.49
CA MET A 18 42.19 6.24 -4.51
C MET A 18 40.98 7.17 -4.41
N ILE A 19 41.24 8.48 -4.45
CA ILE A 19 40.20 9.50 -4.46
C ILE A 19 39.33 9.33 -5.72
N ASP A 20 39.94 9.20 -6.90
CA ASP A 20 39.20 9.06 -8.16
C ASP A 20 38.24 7.85 -8.17
N VAL A 21 38.73 6.67 -7.77
CA VAL A 21 37.90 5.46 -7.71
C VAL A 21 36.71 5.61 -6.74
N THR A 22 36.93 6.23 -5.58
CA THR A 22 35.83 6.45 -4.62
C THR A 22 34.82 7.50 -5.09
N PHE A 23 35.27 8.56 -5.77
CA PHE A 23 34.39 9.58 -6.35
C PHE A 23 33.54 9.02 -7.49
N LEU A 24 34.14 8.20 -8.37
CA LEU A 24 33.41 7.52 -9.44
C LEU A 24 32.35 6.55 -8.89
N LEU A 25 32.65 5.86 -7.78
CA LEU A 25 31.67 5.01 -7.09
C LEU A 25 30.52 5.82 -6.48
N LEU A 26 30.81 6.96 -5.84
CA LEU A 26 29.78 7.85 -5.28
C LEU A 26 28.84 8.40 -6.36
N ILE A 27 29.39 8.87 -7.48
CA ILE A 27 28.59 9.37 -8.61
C ILE A 27 27.76 8.23 -9.22
N PHE A 28 28.37 7.06 -9.40
CA PHE A 28 27.67 5.87 -9.88
C PHE A 28 26.50 5.52 -8.95
N PHE A 29 26.70 5.47 -7.63
CA PHE A 29 25.61 5.23 -6.68
C PHE A 29 24.55 6.33 -6.75
N ILE A 30 24.90 7.62 -6.69
CA ILE A 30 23.92 8.72 -6.73
C ILE A 30 23.06 8.68 -8.00
N VAL A 31 23.65 8.39 -9.16
CA VAL A 31 22.92 8.38 -10.44
C VAL A 31 22.14 7.07 -10.67
N THR A 32 22.63 5.94 -10.14
CA THR A 32 22.00 4.61 -10.34
C THR A 32 21.15 4.13 -9.18
N LEU A 33 21.13 4.85 -8.05
CA LEU A 33 20.21 4.64 -6.94
C LEU A 33 18.79 4.86 -7.46
N LYS A 34 18.19 3.82 -8.03
CA LYS A 34 16.75 3.76 -8.19
C LYS A 34 16.18 3.62 -6.80
N PHE A 35 15.46 4.65 -6.36
CA PHE A 35 14.50 4.52 -5.29
C PHE A 35 13.58 3.37 -5.67
N LYS A 36 13.84 2.17 -5.14
CA LYS A 36 12.79 1.18 -5.03
C LYS A 36 11.80 1.81 -4.07
N THR A 37 10.69 2.29 -4.59
CA THR A 37 9.46 2.36 -3.80
C THR A 37 9.33 0.98 -3.18
N LEU A 38 9.61 0.85 -1.89
CA LEU A 38 9.37 -0.38 -1.17
C LEU A 38 7.84 -0.55 -1.13
N GLU A 39 7.26 -1.14 -2.18
CA GLU A 39 5.84 -1.52 -2.28
C GLU A 39 5.39 -2.46 -1.14
N GLY A 40 6.29 -2.87 -0.26
CA GLY A 40 6.03 -3.76 0.87
C GLY A 40 6.14 -3.12 2.25
N ARG A 41 6.33 -1.80 2.38
CA ARG A 41 6.27 -1.13 3.69
C ARG A 41 4.95 -0.38 3.80
N LEU A 42 3.96 -1.03 4.41
CA LEU A 42 2.82 -0.34 4.99
C LEU A 42 3.37 0.67 6.00
N ASP A 43 3.41 1.94 5.62
CA ASP A 43 3.68 3.02 6.56
C ASP A 43 2.51 3.03 7.55
N SER A 44 2.68 2.31 8.66
CA SER A 44 1.85 2.50 9.83
C SER A 44 2.20 3.88 10.39
N ASN A 45 1.58 4.91 9.82
CA ASN A 45 1.53 6.24 10.41
C ASN A 45 0.64 6.16 11.65
N LEU A 46 1.14 5.53 12.70
CA LEU A 46 0.68 5.86 14.04
C LEU A 46 1.03 7.34 14.26
N PRO A 47 0.06 8.20 14.63
CA PRO A 47 0.32 9.60 14.89
C PRO A 47 1.46 9.73 15.91
N LYS A 48 2.59 10.32 15.51
CA LYS A 48 3.74 10.54 16.40
C LYS A 48 3.60 11.83 17.22
N ASP A 49 2.58 12.65 16.95
CA ASP A 49 2.34 13.91 17.64
C ASP A 49 1.34 13.74 18.79
N MET A 50 1.84 13.21 19.91
CA MET A 50 1.33 13.58 21.24
C MET A 50 2.36 14.54 21.87
N GLY A 51 2.61 15.66 21.19
CA GLY A 51 3.42 16.77 21.68
C GLY A 51 2.52 17.98 21.92
N THR A 52 2.43 18.44 23.17
CA THR A 52 1.66 19.61 23.59
C THR A 52 2.16 20.88 22.87
N SER A 53 1.54 21.24 21.76
CA SER A 53 1.67 22.56 21.14
C SER A 53 0.29 23.16 20.96
N ASN A 54 0.04 24.28 21.64
CA ASN A 54 -1.18 25.08 21.56
C ASN A 54 -1.26 25.85 20.24
N ALA A 55 -1.01 25.20 19.10
CA ALA A 55 -1.53 25.68 17.83
C ALA A 55 -2.99 25.24 17.76
N THR A 56 -3.90 26.15 17.40
CA THR A 56 -5.24 25.77 16.94
C THR A 56 -5.06 24.98 15.64
N VAL A 57 -4.80 23.68 15.79
CA VAL A 57 -4.78 22.72 14.70
C VAL A 57 -6.23 22.62 14.24
N GLU A 58 -6.51 23.08 13.02
CA GLU A 58 -7.77 22.72 12.35
C GLU A 58 -7.84 21.19 12.37
N GLU A 59 -8.83 20.66 13.09
CA GLU A 59 -8.98 19.21 13.24
C GLU A 59 -9.24 18.63 11.85
N ILE A 60 -8.19 18.05 11.27
CA ILE A 60 -8.28 17.44 9.95
C ILE A 60 -9.25 16.28 10.10
N GLU A 61 -10.45 16.42 9.51
CA GLU A 61 -11.47 15.38 9.54
C GLU A 61 -10.89 14.08 8.97
N LYS A 62 -10.76 13.07 9.83
CA LYS A 62 -10.31 11.73 9.44
C LYS A 62 -11.50 10.96 8.88
N VAL A 63 -11.29 10.27 7.76
CA VAL A 63 -12.30 9.41 7.15
C VAL A 63 -11.98 7.95 7.48
N ASP A 64 -12.83 7.33 8.29
CA ASP A 64 -12.77 5.89 8.57
C ASP A 64 -13.75 5.12 7.69
N ILE A 65 -13.22 4.22 6.86
CA ILE A 65 -13.98 3.34 5.97
C ILE A 65 -13.90 1.92 6.55
N VAL A 66 -15.02 1.43 7.07
CA VAL A 66 -15.12 0.09 7.65
C VAL A 66 -15.69 -0.89 6.63
N ILE A 67 -14.98 -1.99 6.40
CA ILE A 67 -15.37 -3.06 5.48
C ILE A 67 -15.75 -4.29 6.32
N GLN A 68 -16.96 -4.79 6.13
CA GLN A 68 -17.50 -5.97 6.83
C GLN A 68 -18.06 -6.97 5.83
N VAL A 69 -17.97 -8.26 6.14
CA VAL A 69 -18.63 -9.29 5.32
C VAL A 69 -20.12 -9.31 5.66
N ALA A 70 -20.97 -9.03 4.69
CA ALA A 70 -22.42 -9.19 4.82
C ALA A 70 -22.86 -10.59 4.38
N ASN A 71 -22.27 -11.11 3.30
CA ASN A 71 -22.43 -12.48 2.85
C ASN A 71 -21.06 -13.01 2.39
N PRO A 72 -20.52 -14.07 3.01
CA PRO A 72 -19.20 -14.61 2.65
C PRO A 72 -19.15 -15.16 1.21
N GLY A 73 -20.30 -15.52 0.62
CA GLY A 73 -20.38 -16.16 -0.69
C GLY A 73 -19.78 -17.57 -0.68
N GLN A 74 -19.67 -18.16 -1.87
CA GLN A 74 -19.06 -19.49 -2.07
C GLN A 74 -17.90 -19.40 -3.05
N LYS A 75 -16.84 -20.15 -2.78
CA LYS A 75 -15.73 -20.31 -3.74
C LYS A 75 -16.13 -21.34 -4.78
N VAL A 76 -16.15 -20.93 -6.03
CA VAL A 76 -16.47 -21.76 -7.19
C VAL A 76 -15.28 -21.73 -8.15
N PRO A 77 -14.88 -22.85 -8.76
CA PRO A 77 -13.84 -22.87 -9.78
C PRO A 77 -14.15 -21.88 -10.92
N ASP A 78 -13.16 -21.07 -11.31
CA ASP A 78 -13.29 -20.08 -12.37
C ASP A 78 -13.18 -20.74 -13.76
N PRO A 79 -14.26 -20.77 -14.55
CA PRO A 79 -14.25 -21.36 -15.89
C PRO A 79 -13.29 -20.63 -16.85
N LYS A 80 -12.95 -19.36 -16.60
CA LYS A 80 -11.99 -18.61 -17.43
C LYS A 80 -10.57 -19.15 -17.31
N THR A 81 -10.29 -19.87 -16.22
CA THR A 81 -8.97 -20.47 -15.96
C THR A 81 -8.91 -21.95 -16.33
N ALA A 82 -9.95 -22.46 -17.00
CA ALA A 82 -10.01 -23.84 -17.44
C ALA A 82 -8.92 -24.11 -18.48
N THR A 83 -8.26 -25.26 -18.32
CA THR A 83 -7.25 -25.77 -19.26
C THR A 83 -7.65 -27.17 -19.70
N THR A 84 -7.06 -27.69 -20.76
CA THR A 84 -7.27 -29.08 -21.22
C THR A 84 -7.01 -30.10 -20.11
N SER A 85 -6.07 -29.81 -19.20
CA SER A 85 -5.73 -30.66 -18.05
C SER A 85 -6.64 -30.45 -16.83
N LYS A 86 -7.33 -29.32 -16.73
CA LYS A 86 -8.27 -28.98 -15.65
C LYS A 86 -9.51 -28.29 -16.23
N PRO A 87 -10.51 -29.07 -16.70
CA PRO A 87 -11.68 -28.51 -17.37
C PRO A 87 -12.56 -27.65 -16.45
N GLN A 88 -12.41 -27.79 -15.14
CA GLN A 88 -13.19 -27.06 -14.15
C GLN A 88 -12.61 -25.67 -13.81
N GLY A 89 -11.37 -25.36 -14.22
CA GLY A 89 -10.64 -24.18 -13.78
C GLY A 89 -9.45 -24.51 -12.90
N ARG A 90 -8.43 -23.65 -12.92
CA ARG A 90 -7.26 -23.75 -12.03
C ARG A 90 -7.38 -22.87 -10.80
N LEU A 91 -8.13 -21.77 -10.88
CA LEU A 91 -8.34 -20.82 -9.79
C LEU A 91 -9.80 -20.88 -9.33
N ASP A 92 -10.04 -20.49 -8.08
CA ASP A 92 -11.38 -20.30 -7.55
C ASP A 92 -11.72 -18.81 -7.51
N HIS A 93 -12.99 -18.47 -7.68
CA HIS A 93 -13.52 -17.13 -7.48
C HIS A 93 -14.72 -17.19 -6.53
N TYR A 94 -15.02 -16.07 -5.87
CA TYR A 94 -16.21 -15.97 -5.04
C TYR A 94 -17.45 -15.72 -5.91
N VAL A 95 -18.54 -16.40 -5.58
CA VAL A 95 -19.89 -16.20 -6.14
C VAL A 95 -20.86 -15.86 -5.01
N GLY A 96 -21.68 -14.84 -5.21
CA GLY A 96 -22.66 -14.36 -4.24
C GLY A 96 -22.05 -13.63 -3.04
N ARG A 97 -20.78 -13.21 -3.12
CA ARG A 97 -20.09 -12.52 -2.03
C ARG A 97 -20.52 -11.05 -1.96
N VAL A 98 -20.87 -10.61 -0.75
CA VAL A 98 -21.32 -9.25 -0.49
C VAL A 98 -20.56 -8.70 0.72
N VAL A 99 -19.98 -7.52 0.55
CA VAL A 99 -19.37 -6.76 1.63
C VAL A 99 -20.21 -5.53 1.94
N ARG A 100 -20.31 -5.17 3.22
CA ARG A 100 -20.86 -3.90 3.67
C ARG A 100 -19.71 -2.92 3.86
N VAL A 101 -19.77 -1.81 3.14
CA VAL A 101 -18.84 -0.70 3.31
C VAL A 101 -19.57 0.41 4.07
N SER A 102 -18.94 0.91 5.14
CA SER A 102 -19.49 1.96 6.00
C SER A 102 -18.51 3.13 6.06
N VAL A 103 -19.01 4.33 5.81
CA VAL A 103 -18.28 5.60 5.91
C VAL A 103 -19.09 6.50 6.85
N GLY A 104 -18.62 6.66 8.08
CA GLY A 104 -19.38 7.34 9.14
C GLY A 104 -20.77 6.71 9.34
N THR A 105 -21.83 7.46 9.09
CA THR A 105 -23.23 7.01 9.21
C THR A 105 -23.77 6.32 7.95
N THR A 106 -23.06 6.43 6.83
CA THR A 106 -23.53 5.89 5.55
C THR A 106 -22.98 4.49 5.36
N SER A 107 -23.86 3.50 5.23
CA SER A 107 -23.47 2.12 4.93
C SER A 107 -24.21 1.60 3.69
N PHE A 108 -23.52 0.83 2.86
CA PHE A 108 -24.09 0.20 1.68
C PHE A 108 -23.44 -1.16 1.41
N ASN A 109 -24.18 -2.05 0.77
CA ASN A 109 -23.72 -3.38 0.40
C ASN A 109 -23.16 -3.34 -1.03
N VAL A 110 -21.99 -3.92 -1.22
CA VAL A 110 -21.27 -4.03 -2.50
C VAL A 110 -21.12 -5.51 -2.83
N ARG A 111 -21.51 -5.88 -4.04
CA ARG A 111 -21.25 -7.23 -4.59
C ARG A 111 -19.81 -7.29 -5.08
N THR A 112 -19.03 -8.23 -4.57
CA THR A 112 -17.60 -8.35 -4.89
C THR A 112 -17.30 -9.45 -5.90
N ASP A 113 -18.31 -10.25 -6.25
CA ASP A 113 -18.26 -11.28 -7.28
C ASP A 113 -18.53 -10.78 -8.69
N ALA A 114 -19.18 -9.62 -8.83
CA ALA A 114 -19.50 -9.00 -10.12
C ALA A 114 -18.52 -7.86 -10.44
N LEU A 115 -17.42 -8.23 -11.12
CA LEU A 115 -16.49 -7.27 -11.73
C LEU A 115 -17.15 -6.65 -12.98
N ASN A 116 -17.10 -5.33 -13.07
CA ASN A 116 -17.42 -4.57 -14.28
C ASN A 116 -16.34 -4.77 -15.36
N GLU A 117 -16.61 -4.28 -16.57
CA GLU A 117 -15.63 -4.31 -17.69
C GLU A 117 -14.33 -3.54 -17.38
N ASP A 118 -14.40 -2.58 -16.46
CA ASP A 118 -13.26 -1.79 -15.95
C ASP A 118 -12.50 -2.49 -14.81
N GLY A 119 -12.92 -3.69 -14.40
CA GLY A 119 -12.30 -4.45 -13.31
C GLY A 119 -12.66 -3.96 -11.90
N LEU A 120 -13.59 -3.01 -11.77
CA LEU A 120 -14.07 -2.52 -10.48
C LEU A 120 -15.33 -3.27 -10.02
N PHE A 121 -15.60 -3.25 -8.70
CA PHE A 121 -16.85 -3.80 -8.16
C PHE A 121 -18.05 -2.95 -8.59
N THR A 122 -19.12 -3.63 -9.00
CA THR A 122 -20.31 -3.07 -9.67
C THR A 122 -21.01 -1.91 -8.94
N ASP A 123 -20.90 -1.79 -7.62
CA ASP A 123 -21.69 -0.84 -6.80
C ASP A 123 -20.83 0.07 -5.88
N LEU A 124 -19.63 0.46 -6.34
CA LEU A 124 -18.80 1.43 -5.60
C LEU A 124 -19.13 2.90 -5.90
N GLY A 125 -20.12 3.19 -6.76
CA GLY A 125 -20.57 4.58 -7.02
C GLY A 125 -21.08 5.30 -5.77
N ARG A 126 -21.65 4.55 -4.82
CA ARG A 126 -22.09 5.08 -3.52
C ARG A 126 -20.93 5.49 -2.63
N LEU A 127 -19.80 4.77 -2.72
CA LEU A 127 -18.57 5.14 -2.02
C LEU A 127 -18.07 6.51 -2.50
N ARG A 128 -18.09 6.73 -3.82
CA ARG A 128 -17.72 8.02 -4.40
C ARG A 128 -18.59 9.15 -3.88
N THR A 129 -19.90 8.91 -3.82
CA THR A 129 -20.84 9.90 -3.30
C THR A 129 -20.61 10.20 -1.82
N ALA A 130 -20.30 9.17 -1.01
CA ALA A 130 -19.97 9.34 0.39
C ALA A 130 -18.65 10.10 0.63
N LEU A 131 -17.69 9.99 -0.29
CA LEU A 131 -16.38 10.66 -0.22
C LEU A 131 -16.34 12.05 -0.86
N ASN A 132 -17.36 12.43 -1.65
CA ASN A 132 -17.46 13.74 -2.30
C ASN A 132 -17.26 14.96 -1.37
N PRO A 133 -17.78 14.98 -0.12
CA PRO A 133 -17.56 16.11 0.79
C PRO A 133 -16.07 16.36 1.10
N PHE A 134 -15.26 15.31 1.10
CA PHE A 134 -13.84 15.34 1.48
C PHE A 134 -12.89 15.61 0.31
N LEU A 135 -13.41 15.74 -0.93
CA LEU A 135 -12.59 15.97 -2.12
C LEU A 135 -11.81 17.29 -2.09
N LYS A 136 -12.31 18.31 -1.38
CA LYS A 136 -11.65 19.62 -1.27
C LYS A 136 -10.35 19.56 -0.47
N THR A 137 -10.27 18.64 0.48
CA THR A 137 -9.14 18.46 1.40
C THR A 137 -8.46 17.11 1.17
N LYS A 138 -8.63 16.49 -0.01
CA LYS A 138 -8.19 15.13 -0.33
C LYS A 138 -6.70 14.83 -0.08
N ASP A 139 -5.84 15.85 -0.21
CA ASP A 139 -4.39 15.72 -0.02
C ASP A 139 -4.00 15.72 1.47
N GLU A 140 -4.86 16.29 2.32
CA GLU A 140 -4.62 16.44 3.75
C GLU A 140 -5.39 15.43 4.59
N THR A 141 -6.61 15.07 4.16
CA THR A 141 -7.54 14.15 4.80
C THR A 141 -6.98 12.73 4.84
N PRO A 142 -6.65 12.18 6.03
CA PRO A 142 -6.24 10.80 6.17
C PRO A 142 -7.46 9.88 6.03
N VAL A 143 -7.38 8.92 5.11
CA VAL A 143 -8.38 7.87 4.90
C VAL A 143 -7.86 6.58 5.51
N THR A 144 -8.60 5.98 6.44
CA THR A 144 -8.25 4.67 7.00
C THR A 144 -9.22 3.62 6.51
N LEU A 145 -8.68 2.52 5.96
CA LEU A 145 -9.42 1.35 5.54
C LEU A 145 -9.36 0.29 6.65
N ASP A 146 -10.47 0.09 7.36
CA ASP A 146 -10.60 -0.89 8.44
C ASP A 146 -11.28 -2.16 7.92
N ALA A 147 -10.48 -3.21 7.69
CA ALA A 147 -10.97 -4.50 7.24
C ALA A 147 -11.32 -5.39 8.45
N ARG A 148 -12.59 -5.76 8.57
CA ARG A 148 -13.10 -6.65 9.63
C ARG A 148 -12.95 -8.12 9.27
N GLU A 149 -13.32 -8.97 10.21
CA GLU A 149 -13.20 -10.42 10.08
C GLU A 149 -13.85 -10.94 8.78
N GLY A 150 -13.15 -11.86 8.13
CA GLY A 150 -13.59 -12.50 6.90
C GLY A 150 -13.45 -11.66 5.62
N VAL A 151 -13.07 -10.38 5.72
CA VAL A 151 -12.76 -9.53 4.55
C VAL A 151 -11.50 -10.06 3.88
N VAL A 152 -11.54 -10.22 2.54
CA VAL A 152 -10.39 -10.70 1.77
C VAL A 152 -9.65 -9.55 1.11
N TYR A 153 -8.40 -9.79 0.74
CA TYR A 153 -7.54 -8.79 0.11
C TYR A 153 -8.18 -8.13 -1.13
N GLY A 154 -8.87 -8.90 -1.96
CA GLY A 154 -9.59 -8.37 -3.13
C GLY A 154 -10.69 -7.37 -2.77
N ASP A 155 -11.40 -7.57 -1.67
CA ASP A 155 -12.45 -6.63 -1.23
C ASP A 155 -11.83 -5.28 -0.83
N VAL A 156 -10.65 -5.32 -0.18
CA VAL A 156 -9.90 -4.13 0.25
C VAL A 156 -9.34 -3.38 -0.96
N ILE A 157 -8.76 -4.10 -1.94
CA ILE A 157 -8.23 -3.48 -3.15
C ILE A 157 -9.32 -2.71 -3.89
N GLY A 158 -10.52 -3.28 -4.07
CA GLY A 158 -11.56 -2.55 -4.80
C GLY A 158 -11.99 -1.25 -4.11
N VAL A 159 -11.98 -1.21 -2.78
CA VAL A 159 -12.22 0.04 -2.02
C VAL A 159 -11.02 1.00 -2.17
N LEU A 160 -9.80 0.48 -2.09
CA LEU A 160 -8.57 1.24 -2.27
C LEU A 160 -8.50 1.91 -3.65
N ASP A 161 -8.81 1.17 -4.71
CA ASP A 161 -8.77 1.67 -6.09
C ASP A 161 -9.70 2.86 -6.27
N VAL A 162 -10.88 2.84 -5.64
CA VAL A 162 -11.81 3.97 -5.68
C VAL A 162 -11.29 5.17 -4.89
N VAL A 163 -10.68 4.94 -3.72
CA VAL A 163 -10.08 6.01 -2.92
C VAL A 163 -8.91 6.67 -3.68
N ILE A 164 -8.08 5.87 -4.35
CA ILE A 164 -6.96 6.36 -5.18
C ILE A 164 -7.47 7.09 -6.43
N ASP A 165 -8.49 6.56 -7.12
CA ASP A 165 -9.11 7.19 -8.30
C ASP A 165 -9.72 8.56 -7.97
N MET A 166 -10.25 8.72 -6.75
CA MET A 166 -10.74 10.01 -6.25
C MET A 166 -9.62 10.98 -5.85
N GLY A 167 -8.36 10.53 -5.83
CA GLY A 167 -7.18 11.34 -5.60
C GLY A 167 -6.83 11.57 -4.13
N PHE A 168 -7.27 10.69 -3.22
CA PHE A 168 -6.79 10.71 -1.84
C PHE A 168 -5.36 10.14 -1.77
N VAL A 169 -4.45 10.88 -1.15
CA VAL A 169 -3.03 10.51 -1.09
C VAL A 169 -2.68 9.78 0.20
N LYS A 170 -3.29 10.20 1.32
CA LYS A 170 -2.99 9.67 2.65
C LYS A 170 -3.94 8.53 3.02
N VAL A 171 -3.66 7.33 2.50
CA VAL A 171 -4.43 6.13 2.83
C VAL A 171 -3.65 5.24 3.80
N SER A 172 -4.29 4.84 4.90
CA SER A 172 -3.77 3.88 5.87
C SER A 172 -4.70 2.68 6.01
N PHE A 173 -4.18 1.57 6.52
CA PHE A 173 -4.96 0.35 6.76
C PHE A 173 -5.03 0.08 8.25
N ALA A 174 -6.23 -0.19 8.75
CA ALA A 174 -6.45 -0.69 10.10
C ALA A 174 -6.80 -2.18 10.01
N GLY A 175 -6.03 -3.01 10.74
CA GLY A 175 -6.33 -4.42 10.92
C GLY A 175 -6.86 -4.64 12.33
N THR A 176 -8.12 -5.05 12.46
CA THR A 176 -8.59 -5.65 13.71
C THR A 176 -8.16 -7.11 13.70
N GLN A 177 -7.04 -7.43 14.36
CA GLN A 177 -6.83 -8.82 14.78
C GLN A 177 -7.72 -9.06 16.00
N ALA A 178 -8.74 -9.89 15.85
CA ALA A 178 -9.41 -10.48 17.00
C ALA A 178 -8.35 -11.33 17.72
N GLN A 179 -7.96 -10.92 18.92
CA GLN A 179 -7.33 -11.83 19.87
C GLN A 179 -8.40 -12.82 20.30
N ASP A 180 -8.39 -14.00 19.70
CA ASP A 180 -8.93 -15.22 20.32
C ASP A 180 -7.87 -15.85 21.23
#